data_AF-A0A2J8A0K3-F1
#
_entry.id   AF-A0A2J8A0K3-F1
#
_cell.length_a   1.000
_cell.length_b   1.000
_cell.length_c   1.000
_cell.angle_alpha   90.00
_cell.angle_beta   90.00
_cell.angle_gamma   90.00
#
_symmetry.space_group_name_H-M   'P 1'
#
loop_
_entity.id
_entity.type
_entity.pdbx_description
1 polymer ?
#
loop_
_entity_poly.entity_id
_entity_poly.type
_entity_poly.pdbx_seq_one_letter_code
_entity_poly.pdbx_strand_id
1 'polypeptide(L)'
;MALYGDDADREHFFETARQQAQREYEGDSTNVQALVRWGGAMLELAHYKQGEDSVDMIKDAIKKLQEAVVLDADRADAYWCLGNAYTSLHLYTSAFSL
;
A
#
# COMPACT_ATOMS: atom_id res chain seq x y z
N MET A 1 -8.15 -24.22 -17.05
CA MET A 1 -8.69 -22.88 -16.78
C MET A 1 -9.02 -22.81 -15.29
N ALA A 2 -8.05 -22.47 -14.45
CA ALA A 2 -8.26 -22.21 -13.02
C ALA A 2 -7.74 -20.79 -12.75
N LEU A 3 -8.57 -19.80 -13.08
CA LEU A 3 -8.24 -18.38 -12.97
C LEU A 3 -8.51 -17.80 -11.56
N TYR A 4 -8.84 -18.65 -10.58
CA TYR A 4 -9.24 -18.21 -9.23
C TYR A 4 -8.30 -18.61 -8.10
N GLY A 5 -7.33 -19.50 -8.35
CA GLY A 5 -6.40 -19.96 -7.30
C GLY A 5 -5.31 -18.94 -6.98
N ASP A 6 -4.73 -18.32 -8.01
CA ASP A 6 -3.53 -17.49 -7.88
C ASP A 6 -3.81 -16.10 -7.26
N ASP A 7 -4.96 -15.50 -7.61
CA ASP A 7 -5.32 -14.15 -7.16
C ASP A 7 -5.78 -14.12 -5.68
N ALA A 8 -6.54 -15.13 -5.24
CA ALA A 8 -7.00 -15.22 -3.85
C ALA A 8 -5.83 -15.52 -2.89
N ASP A 9 -4.88 -16.36 -3.32
CA ASP A 9 -3.66 -16.63 -2.59
C ASP A 9 -2.80 -15.35 -2.46
N ARG A 10 -2.78 -14.53 -3.52
CA ARG A 10 -2.05 -13.26 -3.54
C ARG A 10 -2.70 -12.17 -2.68
N GLU A 11 -4.03 -12.04 -2.69
CA GLU A 11 -4.74 -11.13 -1.79
C GLU A 11 -4.47 -11.50 -0.32
N HIS A 12 -4.58 -12.78 0.03
CA HIS A 12 -4.30 -13.25 1.39
C HIS A 12 -2.84 -13.01 1.79
N PHE A 13 -1.90 -13.21 0.86
CA PHE A 13 -0.49 -12.94 1.08
C PHE A 13 -0.25 -11.46 1.46
N PHE A 14 -0.82 -10.52 0.70
CA PHE A 14 -0.63 -9.09 0.99
C PHE A 14 -1.38 -8.64 2.23
N GLU A 15 -2.54 -9.21 2.55
CA GLU A 15 -3.23 -8.92 3.80
C GLU A 15 -2.40 -9.37 5.00
N THR A 16 -1.77 -10.55 4.92
CA THR A 16 -0.83 -11.04 5.94
C THR A 16 0.38 -10.12 6.05
N ALA A 17 0.95 -9.69 4.93
CA ALA A 17 2.08 -8.77 4.90
C ALA A 17 1.74 -7.41 5.53
N ARG A 18 0.54 -6.86 5.23
CA ARG A 18 0.02 -5.62 5.81
C ARG A 18 -0.07 -5.72 7.33
N GLN A 19 -0.68 -6.79 7.84
CA GLN A 19 -0.88 -7.00 9.27
C GLN A 19 0.45 -7.19 10.01
N GLN A 20 1.38 -7.93 9.42
CA GLN A 20 2.70 -8.15 10.01
C GLN A 20 3.50 -6.83 10.08
N ALA A 21 3.51 -6.06 8.99
CA ALA A 21 4.16 -4.76 8.96
C ALA A 21 3.53 -3.77 9.95
N GLN A 22 2.20 -3.79 10.09
CA GLN A 22 1.50 -3.01 11.11
C GLN A 22 1.97 -3.37 12.52
N ARG A 23 2.01 -4.65 12.88
CA ARG A 23 2.46 -5.11 14.21
C ARG A 23 3.90 -4.74 14.51
N GLU A 24 4.77 -4.84 13.50
CA GLU A 24 6.18 -4.46 13.64
C GLU A 24 6.32 -2.96 13.93
N TYR A 25 5.52 -2.12 13.27
CA TYR A 25 5.49 -0.69 13.54
C TYR A 25 4.88 -0.35 14.90
N GLU A 26 3.83 -1.06 15.32
CA GLU A 26 3.23 -0.89 16.66
C GLU A 26 4.19 -1.30 17.78
N GLY A 27 5.08 -2.27 17.53
CA GLY A 27 6.14 -2.67 18.44
C GLY A 27 7.34 -1.71 18.46
N ASP A 28 7.63 -1.07 17.32
CA ASP A 28 8.68 -0.06 17.17
C ASP A 28 8.23 1.03 16.17
N SER A 29 7.76 2.16 16.72
CA SER A 29 7.27 3.29 15.93
C SER A 29 8.36 4.06 15.18
N THR A 30 9.62 3.63 15.28
CA THR A 30 10.71 4.16 14.46
C THR A 30 11.10 3.24 13.31
N ASN A 31 10.42 2.08 13.18
CA ASN A 31 10.71 1.10 12.15
C ASN A 31 10.20 1.56 10.78
N VAL A 32 11.04 2.32 10.09
CA VAL A 32 10.73 2.87 8.76
C VAL A 32 10.45 1.78 7.72
N GLN A 33 11.16 0.64 7.81
CA GLN A 33 10.94 -0.47 6.88
C GLN A 33 9.54 -1.07 7.02
N ALA A 34 9.01 -1.14 8.26
CA ALA A 34 7.65 -1.59 8.51
C ALA A 34 6.63 -0.65 7.85
N LEU A 35 6.81 0.67 7.95
CA LEU A 35 5.95 1.63 7.25
C LEU A 35 5.99 1.47 5.73
N VAL A 36 7.17 1.27 5.13
CA VAL A 36 7.31 1.03 3.68
C VAL A 36 6.59 -0.25 3.26
N ARG A 37 6.78 -1.35 4.00
CA ARG A 37 6.07 -2.61 3.73
C ARG A 37 4.57 -2.49 3.90
N TRP A 38 4.12 -1.77 4.93
CA TRP A 38 2.71 -1.54 5.18
C TRP A 38 2.07 -0.75 4.04
N GLY A 39 2.69 0.37 3.64
CA GLY A 39 2.32 1.17 2.49
C GLY A 39 2.24 0.34 1.20
N GLY A 40 3.31 -0.39 0.87
CA GLY A 40 3.38 -1.22 -0.32
C GLY A 40 2.32 -2.31 -0.37
N ALA A 41 2.10 -3.03 0.75
CA ALA A 41 1.06 -4.05 0.82
C ALA A 41 -0.35 -3.49 0.60
N MET A 42 -0.63 -2.30 1.15
CA MET A 42 -1.92 -1.62 0.93
C MET A 42 -2.13 -1.22 -0.54
N LEU A 43 -1.07 -0.82 -1.26
CA LEU A 43 -1.18 -0.54 -2.70
C LEU A 43 -1.55 -1.78 -3.50
N GLU A 44 -0.93 -2.92 -3.21
CA GLU A 44 -1.26 -4.19 -3.87
C GLU A 44 -2.70 -4.62 -3.53
N LEU A 45 -3.12 -4.49 -2.27
CA LEU A 45 -4.49 -4.79 -1.84
C LEU A 45 -5.53 -3.88 -2.48
N ALA A 46 -5.19 -2.63 -2.78
CA ALA A 46 -6.11 -1.70 -3.44
C ALA A 46 -6.55 -2.19 -4.82
N HIS A 47 -5.73 -2.99 -5.52
CA HIS A 47 -6.08 -3.55 -6.82
C HIS A 47 -7.19 -4.62 -6.76
N TYR A 48 -7.38 -5.29 -5.62
CA TYR A 48 -8.47 -6.24 -5.41
C TYR A 48 -9.78 -5.55 -4.97
N LYS A 49 -9.70 -4.26 -4.62
CA LYS A 49 -10.85 -3.43 -4.23
C LYS A 49 -11.41 -2.67 -5.42
N GLN A 50 -12.66 -2.20 -5.31
CA GLN A 50 -13.33 -1.43 -6.34
C GLN A 50 -13.85 -0.10 -5.80
N GLY A 51 -13.92 0.91 -6.68
CA GLY A 51 -14.50 2.21 -6.34
C GLY A 51 -13.78 2.93 -5.19
N GLU A 52 -14.56 3.48 -4.27
CA GLU A 52 -14.09 4.30 -3.15
C GLU A 52 -13.15 3.52 -2.21
N ASP A 53 -13.43 2.24 -1.95
CA ASP A 53 -12.61 1.38 -1.08
C ASP A 53 -11.16 1.25 -1.59
N SER A 54 -10.97 1.21 -2.91
CA SER A 54 -9.63 1.17 -3.52
C SER A 54 -8.92 2.51 -3.33
N VAL A 55 -9.63 3.61 -3.58
CA VAL A 55 -9.10 4.97 -3.43
C VAL A 55 -8.69 5.25 -1.99
N ASP A 56 -9.49 4.85 -1.01
CA ASP A 56 -9.20 5.08 0.39
C ASP A 56 -8.02 4.24 0.88
N MET A 57 -7.90 2.98 0.43
CA MET A 57 -6.73 2.17 0.69
C MET A 57 -5.45 2.80 0.11
N ILE A 58 -5.50 3.37 -1.10
CA ILE A 58 -4.36 4.08 -1.71
C ILE A 58 -4.00 5.33 -0.88
N LYS A 59 -4.99 6.11 -0.42
CA LYS A 59 -4.74 7.28 0.45
C LYS A 59 -4.09 6.87 1.77
N ASP A 60 -4.51 5.76 2.37
CA ASP A 60 -3.91 5.26 3.60
C ASP A 60 -2.48 4.75 3.36
N ALA A 61 -2.21 4.12 2.21
CA ALA A 61 -0.86 3.80 1.78
C ALA A 61 0.03 5.05 1.68
N ILE A 62 -0.47 6.12 1.06
CA ILE A 62 0.26 7.40 0.97
C ILE A 62 0.62 7.92 2.36
N LYS A 63 -0.31 7.92 3.32
CA LYS A 63 -0.05 8.39 4.69
C LYS A 63 1.10 7.62 5.35
N LYS A 64 1.12 6.28 5.23
CA LYS A 64 2.18 5.45 5.81
C LYS A 64 3.54 5.67 5.15
N LEU A 65 3.55 5.86 3.83
CA LEU A 65 4.80 6.12 3.11
C LEU A 65 5.33 7.54 3.35
N GLN A 66 4.45 8.52 3.54
CA GLN A 66 4.84 9.87 3.96
C GLN A 66 5.44 9.85 5.37
N GLU A 67 4.86 9.08 6.29
CA GLU A 67 5.41 8.87 7.63
C GLU A 67 6.82 8.24 7.56
N ALA A 68 7.04 7.29 6.63
CA ALA A 68 8.36 6.71 6.39
C ALA A 68 9.38 7.76 5.93
N VAL A 69 9.01 8.64 5.00
CA VAL A 69 9.86 9.74 4.52
C VAL A 69 10.16 10.77 5.61
N VAL A 70 9.20 11.03 6.51
CA VAL A 70 9.42 11.95 7.65
C VAL A 70 10.43 11.37 8.64
N LEU A 71 10.39 10.05 8.89
CA LEU A 71 11.33 9.39 9.79
C LEU A 71 12.71 9.21 9.16
N ASP A 72 12.78 8.96 7.85
CA ASP A 72 14.03 8.83 7.11
C ASP A 72 13.86 9.38 5.69
N ALA A 73 14.40 10.59 5.50
CA ALA A 73 14.27 11.37 4.27
C ALA A 73 15.10 10.81 3.10
N ASP A 74 16.02 9.87 3.35
CA ASP A 74 16.89 9.27 2.34
C ASP A 74 16.38 7.91 1.82
N ARG A 75 15.17 7.50 2.25
CA ARG A 75 14.53 6.24 1.85
C ARG A 75 14.04 6.23 0.42
N ALA A 76 14.93 5.85 -0.49
CA ALA A 76 14.62 5.70 -1.92
C ALA A 76 13.41 4.78 -2.19
N ASP A 77 13.25 3.70 -1.42
CA ASP A 77 12.13 2.76 -1.54
C ASP A 77 10.79 3.40 -1.13
N ALA A 78 10.78 4.23 -0.09
CA ALA A 78 9.60 4.99 0.32
C ALA A 78 9.13 5.95 -0.79
N TYR A 79 10.05 6.68 -1.42
CA TYR A 79 9.73 7.55 -2.55
C TYR A 79 9.25 6.78 -3.79
N TRP A 80 9.86 5.64 -4.09
CA TRP A 80 9.41 4.78 -5.17
C TRP A 80 7.95 4.34 -4.96
N CYS A 81 7.64 3.84 -3.75
CA CYS A 81 6.28 3.47 -3.39
C CYS A 81 5.31 4.66 -3.40
N LEU A 82 5.74 5.87 -2.99
CA LEU A 82 4.91 7.08 -3.09
C LEU A 82 4.59 7.44 -4.53
N GLY A 83 5.57 7.39 -5.43
CA GLY A 83 5.35 7.64 -6.85
C GLY A 83 4.31 6.67 -7.45
N ASN A 84 4.42 5.39 -7.10
CA ASN A 84 3.44 4.38 -7.49
C ASN A 84 2.06 4.68 -6.89
N ALA A 85 1.98 5.05 -5.61
CA ALA A 85 0.73 5.39 -4.94
C ALA A 85 0.01 6.57 -5.61
N TYR A 86 0.74 7.66 -5.92
CA TYR A 86 0.17 8.82 -6.59
C TYR A 86 -0.28 8.50 -8.02
N THR A 87 0.49 7.68 -8.75
CA THR A 87 0.11 7.23 -10.09
C THR A 87 -1.17 6.42 -10.03
N SER A 88 -1.27 5.45 -9.11
CA SER A 88 -2.49 4.67 -8.90
C SER A 88 -3.67 5.58 -8.53
N LEU A 89 -3.51 6.49 -7.57
CA LEU A 89 -4.59 7.42 -7.17
C LEU A 89 -5.09 8.26 -8.35
N HIS A 90 -4.18 8.77 -9.17
CA HIS A 90 -4.54 9.54 -10.36
C HIS A 90 -5.33 8.69 -11.35
N LEU A 91 -4.86 7.48 -11.68
CA LEU A 91 -5.54 6.57 -12.61
C LEU A 91 -6.95 6.20 -12.14
N TYR A 92 -7.12 5.88 -10.85
CA TYR A 92 -8.44 5.60 -10.30
C TYR A 92 -9.35 6.84 -10.36
N THR A 93 -8.86 8.02 -9.98
CA THR A 93 -9.67 9.24 -10.01
C THR A 93 -10.08 9.64 -11.43
N SER A 94 -9.18 9.48 -12.40
CA SER A 94 -9.46 9.73 -13.82
C SER A 94 -10.47 8.76 -14.41
N ALA A 95 -10.49 7.50 -13.96
CA ALA A 95 -11.44 6.49 -14.45
C ALA A 95 -12.89 6.78 -14.03
N PHE A 96 -13.12 7.47 -12.91
CA PHE A 96 -14.46 7.78 -12.38
C PHE A 96 -14.94 9.21 -12.71
N SER A 97 -14.16 10.00 -13.44
CA SER A 97 -14.52 11.36 -13.86
C SER A 97 -15.05 11.45 -15.31
N LEU A 98 -15.35 10.30 -15.93
CA LEU A 98 -16.02 10.16 -17.23
C LEU A 98 -17.44 9.60 -17.05
#